data_AF-A0AAI8C6B2-F1
#
_entry.id   AF-A0AAI8C6B2-F1
#
_cell.length_a   1.000
_cell.length_b   1.000
_cell.length_c   1.000
_cell.angle_alpha   90.00
_cell.angle_beta   90.00
_cell.angle_gamma   90.00
#
_symmetry.space_group_name_H-M   'P 1'
#
loop_
_entity.id
_entity.type
_entity.pdbx_description
1 polymer ?
#
loop_
_entity_poly.entity_id
_entity_poly.type
_entity_poly.pdbx_seq_one_letter_code
_entity_poly.pdbx_strand_id
1 'polypeptide(L)' 'MDSETILKTLHDRLQVQRYANNTIKSYCGYAQIFLEYMNKYRTLNEIPIAEIEGFINEKVFQDNSVLNKFKA' A
#
# COMPACT_ATOMS: atom_id res chain seq x y z
N MET A 1 8.65 10.85 -4.16
CA MET A 1 7.43 11.19 -3.40
C MET A 1 7.78 11.45 -1.94
N ASP A 2 7.08 12.37 -1.26
CA ASP A 2 7.21 12.55 0.20
C ASP A 2 6.36 11.51 0.95
N SER A 3 6.85 10.27 0.95
CA SER A 3 6.13 9.12 1.51
C SER A 3 5.92 9.23 3.02
N GLU A 4 6.85 9.86 3.75
CA GLU A 4 6.76 10.02 5.20
C GLU A 4 5.58 10.93 5.59
N THR A 5 5.46 12.09 4.94
CA THR A 5 4.33 13.01 5.19
C THR A 5 2.98 12.37 4.82
N ILE A 6 2.92 11.61 3.72
CA ILE A 6 1.71 10.90 3.29
C ILE A 6 1.30 9.86 4.35
N LEU A 7 2.23 9.04 4.81
CA LEU A 7 1.98 8.00 5.82
C LEU A 7 1.55 8.60 7.15
N LYS A 8 2.21 9.67 7.61
CA LYS A 8 1.83 10.38 8.82
C LYS A 8 0.41 10.94 8.72
N THR A 9 0.06 11.55 7.58
CA THR A 9 -1.28 12.09 7.33
C THR A 9 -2.34 10.99 7.34
N LEU A 10 -2.06 9.84 6.73
CA LEU A 10 -2.96 8.69 6.74
C LEU A 10 -3.17 8.16 8.17
N HIS A 11 -2.07 7.96 8.91
CA HIS A 11 -2.11 7.51 10.31
C HIS A 11 -2.95 8.44 11.19
N ASP A 12 -2.67 9.75 11.13
CA ASP A 12 -3.36 10.76 11.94
C ASP A 12 -4.87 10.78 11.64
N ARG A 13 -5.27 10.63 10.35
CA ARG A 13 -6.68 10.54 9.95
C ARG A 13 -7.37 9.30 10.49
N LEU A 14 -6.74 8.13 10.38
CA LEU A 14 -7.32 6.87 10.87
C LEU A 14 -7.44 6.89 12.40
N GLN A 15 -6.49 7.51 13.09
CA GLN A 15 -6.55 7.71 14.54
C GLN A 15 -7.74 8.61 14.94
N VAL A 16 -7.94 9.74 14.26
CA VAL A 16 -9.11 10.63 14.49
C VAL A 16 -10.42 9.88 14.27
N GLN A 17 -10.47 9.01 13.26
CA GLN A 17 -11.63 8.17 12.94
C GLN A 17 -11.79 6.96 13.88
N ARG A 18 -10.91 6.81 14.88
CA ARG A 18 -10.95 5.75 15.90
C ARG A 18 -10.87 4.34 15.33
N TYR A 19 -10.15 4.14 14.24
CA TYR A 19 -9.80 2.80 13.78
C TYR A 19 -8.97 2.08 14.85
N ALA A 20 -9.14 0.76 14.96
CA ALA A 20 -8.34 -0.05 15.86
C ALA A 20 -6.85 -0.01 15.46
N ASN A 21 -5.94 -0.02 16.43
CA ASN A 21 -4.50 0.12 16.20
C ASN A 21 -3.93 -0.93 15.23
N ASN A 22 -4.45 -2.15 15.27
CA ASN A 22 -4.08 -3.21 14.32
C ASN A 22 -4.51 -2.87 12.89
N THR A 23 -5.71 -2.32 12.70
CA THR A 23 -6.19 -1.83 11.40
C THR A 23 -5.35 -0.68 10.88
N ILE A 24 -5.03 0.30 11.73
CA ILE A 24 -4.14 1.43 11.38
C ILE A 24 -2.79 0.89 10.91
N LYS A 25 -2.20 -0.04 11.67
CA LYS A 25 -0.92 -0.67 11.33
C LYS A 25 -0.98 -1.40 9.98
N SER A 26 -2.02 -2.18 9.72
CA SER A 26 -2.21 -2.87 8.44
C SER A 26 -2.34 -1.89 7.28
N TYR A 27 -3.18 -0.85 7.42
CA TYR A 27 -3.39 0.14 6.36
C TYR A 27 -2.14 0.95 6.05
N CYS A 28 -1.43 1.42 7.08
CA CYS A 28 -0.15 2.12 6.89
C CYS A 28 0.91 1.20 6.28
N GLY A 29 0.93 -0.09 6.66
CA GLY A 29 1.83 -1.08 6.06
C GLY A 29 1.59 -1.29 4.56
N TYR A 30 0.33 -1.45 4.14
CA TYR A 30 0.00 -1.56 2.70
C TYR A 30 0.31 -0.26 1.95
N ALA A 31 -0.01 0.89 2.53
CA ALA A 31 0.32 2.18 1.95
C ALA A 31 1.84 2.35 1.77
N GLN A 32 2.65 1.93 2.74
CA GLN A 32 4.10 1.98 2.65
C GLN A 32 4.61 1.17 1.45
N ILE A 33 4.17 -0.08 1.31
CA ILE A 33 4.57 -0.95 0.19
C ILE A 33 4.19 -0.32 -1.16
N PHE A 34 2.99 0.26 -1.26
CA PHE A 34 2.54 0.95 -2.46
C PHE A 34 3.42 2.17 -2.79
N LEU A 35 3.73 3.01 -1.79
CA LEU A 35 4.55 4.21 -1.97
C LEU A 35 5.99 3.87 -2.36
N GLU A 36 6.56 2.78 -1.82
CA GLU A 36 7.87 2.26 -2.21
C GLU A 36 7.87 1.80 -3.68
N TYR A 37 6.84 1.08 -4.11
CA TYR A 37 6.69 0.63 -5.50
C TYR A 37 6.53 1.81 -6.48
N MET A 38 5.81 2.86 -6.06
CA MET A 38 5.51 4.04 -6.88
C MET A 38 6.54 5.17 -6.74
N ASN A 39 7.75 4.89 -6.21
CA ASN A 39 8.74 5.94 -5.90
C ASN A 39 9.19 6.75 -7.13
N LYS A 40 9.00 6.20 -8.34
CA LYS A 40 9.32 6.84 -9.63
C LYS A 40 8.46 8.07 -9.91
N TYR A 41 7.31 8.20 -9.25
CA TYR A 41 6.43 9.36 -9.35
C TYR A 41 6.77 10.40 -8.29
N ARG A 42 6.69 11.68 -8.66
CA ARG A 42 6.96 12.77 -7.72
C ARG A 42 5.80 12.97 -6.76
N THR A 43 4.57 12.83 -7.25
CA THR A 43 3.33 13.00 -6.48
C THR A 43 2.32 11.88 -6.75
N LEU A 44 1.34 11.69 -5.85
CA LEU A 44 0.27 10.69 -6.03
C LEU A 44 -0.60 10.96 -7.28
N ASN A 45 -0.76 12.24 -7.64
CA ASN A 45 -1.59 12.65 -8.79
C ASN A 45 -0.98 12.29 -10.14
N GLU A 46 0.33 12.00 -10.18
CA GLU A 46 1.03 11.60 -11.40
C GLU A 46 0.90 10.10 -11.69
N ILE A 47 0.39 9.30 -10.73
CA ILE A 47 0.31 7.85 -10.87
C ILE A 47 -0.86 7.50 -11.82
N PRO A 48 -0.58 6.88 -12.99
CA PRO A 48 -1.64 6.40 -13.87
C PRO A 48 -2.44 5.27 -13.22
N ILE A 49 -3.74 5.21 -13.50
CA ILE A 49 -4.61 4.12 -13.01
C ILE A 49 -4.06 2.75 -13.41
N ALA A 50 -3.56 2.61 -14.64
CA ALA A 50 -2.99 1.35 -15.14
C ALA A 50 -1.80 0.85 -14.29
N GLU A 51 -1.03 1.74 -13.68
CA GLU A 51 0.09 1.37 -12.81
C GLU A 51 -0.41 0.89 -11.44
N ILE A 52 -1.50 1.49 -10.93
CA ILE A 52 -2.17 1.03 -9.71
C ILE A 52 -2.75 -0.38 -9.93
N GLU A 53 -3.43 -0.59 -11.05
CA GLU A 53 -3.96 -1.91 -11.44
C GLU A 53 -2.84 -2.94 -11.61
N GLY A 54 -1.72 -2.55 -12.25
CA GLY A 54 -0.54 -3.38 -12.38
C GLY A 54 0.02 -3.83 -11.03
N PHE A 55 0.18 -2.89 -10.09
CA PHE A 55 0.64 -3.18 -8.73
C PHE A 55 -0.28 -4.17 -7.99
N ILE A 56 -1.60 -3.94 -8.05
CA ILE A 56 -2.59 -4.83 -7.40
C ILE A 56 -2.49 -6.23 -7.99
N ASN A 57 -2.46 -6.34 -9.33
CA ASN A 57 -2.37 -7.63 -10.01
C ASN A 57 -1.09 -8.37 -9.68
N GLU A 58 0.05 -7.67 -9.64
CA GLU A 58 1.34 -8.26 -9.25
C GLU A 58 1.30 -8.80 -7.82
N LYS A 59 0.75 -8.04 -6.87
CA LYS A 59 0.63 -8.49 -5.48
C LYS A 59 -0.32 -9.67 -5.30
N VAL A 60 -1.48 -9.64 -5.97
CA VAL A 60 -2.42 -10.77 -5.98
C VAL A 60 -1.78 -12.02 -6.60
N PHE A 61 -0.98 -11.87 -7.66
CA PHE A 61 -0.24 -12.99 -8.26
C PHE A 61 0.83 -13.55 -7.33
N GLN A 62 1.60 -12.69 -6.66
CA GLN A 62 2.62 -13.08 -5.71
C GLN A 62 2.01 -13.88 -4.55
N ASP A 63 0.91 -13.41 -3.96
CA ASP A 63 0.24 -14.10 -2.85
C ASP A 63 -0.32 -15.47 -3.27
N ASN A 64 -0.91 -15.57 -4.46
CA ASN A 64 -1.38 -16.85 -5.00
C ASN A 64 -0.25 -17.83 -5.29
N SER A 65 0.90 -17.34 -5.76
CA SER A 65 2.08 -18.19 -5.99
C SER A 65 2.67 -18.76 -4.70
N VAL A 66 2.61 -18.00 -3.61
CA VAL A 66 3.07 -18.42 -2.27
C VAL A 66 2.12 -19.45 -1.67
N LEU A 67 0.80 -19.24 -1.77
CA LEU A 67 -0.22 -20.20 -1.32
C LEU A 67 -0.10 -21.57 -2.00
N ASN A 68 0.27 -21.61 -3.28
CA ASN A 68 0.45 -22.87 -4.01
C ASN A 68 1.74 -23.61 -3.64
N LYS A 69 2.79 -22.91 -3.18
CA LYS A 69 4.03 -23.54 -2.69
C LYS A 69 3.87 -24.26 -1.35
N PHE A 70 2.89 -23.88 -0.53
CA PHE A 70 2.60 -24.52 0.76
C PHE A 70 1.57 -25.66 0.67
N LYS A 71 1.07 -25.96 -0.55
CA LYS A 71 0.11 -27.03 -0.82
C LYS A 71 0.71 -28.23 -1.58
N ALA A 72 2.02 -28.20 -1.86
CA ALA A 72 2.75 -29.25 -2.59
C ALA A 72 3.64 -30.06 -1.65
#